data_AF-A0A4Q7RFE7-F1
#
_entry.id   AF-A0A4Q7RFE7-F1
#
_cell.length_a   1.000
_cell.length_b   1.000
_cell.length_c   1.000
_cell.angle_alpha   90.00
_cell.angle_beta   90.00
_cell.angle_gamma   90.00
#
_symmetry.space_group_name_H-M   'P 1'
#
loop_
_entity.id
_entity.type
_entity.pdbx_description
1 polymer ?
#
loop_
_entity_poly.entity_id
_entity_poly.type
_entity_poly.pdbx_seq_one_letter_code
_entity_poly.pdbx_strand_id
1 'polypeptide(L)'
;MFPFRLLLSLPLLWLPALALAEPDLVQCDRVDQAHLRTASEDHLLAMRCRARQISYEAPRLKGVTQKFRDDLVFACLDQADAIEHQLRVKHGYTRESLARRKCDG
;
A
#
# COMPACT_ATOMS: atom_id res chain seq x y z
N MET A 1 -59.47 -4.94 17.84
CA MET A 1 -59.13 -5.66 16.59
C MET A 1 -58.38 -4.68 15.68
N PHE A 2 -57.12 -5.01 15.39
CA PHE A 2 -56.14 -4.32 14.51
C PHE A 2 -55.90 -2.81 14.66
N PRO A 3 -54.86 -2.40 15.40
CA PRO A 3 -54.22 -1.12 15.16
C PRO A 3 -53.05 -1.27 14.17
N PHE A 4 -53.02 -0.32 13.24
CA PHE A 4 -51.81 0.32 12.74
C PHE A 4 -50.77 -0.55 12.00
N ARG A 5 -50.97 -0.64 10.68
CA ARG A 5 -49.84 -0.64 9.74
C ARG A 5 -49.16 0.73 9.82
N LEU A 6 -48.04 0.81 10.53
CA LEU A 6 -47.02 1.82 10.27
C LEU A 6 -45.66 1.12 10.16
N LEU A 7 -45.28 0.86 8.91
CA LEU A 7 -43.88 0.75 8.52
C LEU A 7 -43.17 2.03 8.95
N LEU A 8 -42.23 1.98 9.89
CA LEU A 8 -41.17 2.98 9.96
C LEU A 8 -39.97 2.47 10.77
N SER A 9 -38.92 2.19 10.00
CA SER A 9 -37.51 2.51 10.30
C SER A 9 -36.87 1.90 11.55
N LEU A 10 -36.19 0.79 11.28
CA LEU A 10 -34.95 0.32 11.88
C LEU A 10 -33.97 1.49 12.22
N PRO A 11 -33.63 1.78 13.49
CA PRO A 11 -32.52 2.65 13.81
C PRO A 11 -31.36 1.78 14.31
N LEU A 12 -30.72 1.05 13.40
CA LEU A 12 -29.48 0.30 13.70
C LEU A 12 -28.28 0.83 12.90
N LEU A 13 -28.39 2.03 12.34
CA LEU A 13 -27.39 2.67 11.48
C LEU A 13 -26.52 3.71 12.20
N TRP A 14 -26.50 3.72 13.53
CA TRP A 14 -25.51 4.47 14.32
C TRP A 14 -24.42 3.54 14.82
N LEU A 15 -23.74 2.84 13.92
CA LEU A 15 -22.33 2.58 14.17
C LEU A 15 -21.59 3.88 13.84
N PRO A 16 -20.91 4.51 14.80
CA PRO A 16 -19.99 5.57 14.46
C PRO A 16 -18.98 4.93 13.51
N ALA A 17 -18.97 5.40 12.27
CA ALA A 17 -17.84 5.20 11.39
C ALA A 17 -16.65 5.79 12.16
N LEU A 18 -15.91 4.91 12.84
CA LEU A 18 -14.59 5.22 13.33
C LEU A 18 -13.80 5.52 12.07
N ALA A 19 -13.81 6.80 11.69
CA ALA A 19 -12.77 7.39 10.89
C ALA A 19 -11.51 7.19 11.71
N LEU A 20 -10.90 6.01 11.54
CA LEU A 20 -9.50 5.77 11.77
C LEU A 20 -8.83 6.86 10.95
N ALA A 21 -8.50 7.95 11.61
CA ALA A 21 -7.44 8.82 11.15
C ALA A 21 -6.25 7.88 11.02
N GLU A 22 -6.03 7.40 9.79
CA GLU A 22 -4.82 6.68 9.44
C GLU A 22 -3.70 7.59 9.94
N PRO A 23 -2.81 7.10 10.81
CA PRO A 23 -1.62 7.84 11.15
C PRO A 23 -0.99 8.32 9.85
N ASP A 24 -0.29 9.45 9.89
CA ASP A 24 0.61 9.92 8.84
C ASP A 24 1.77 8.92 8.68
N LEU A 25 1.38 7.70 8.34
CA LEU A 25 2.16 6.59 7.93
C LEU A 25 2.59 6.98 6.55
N VAL A 26 3.89 6.98 6.37
CA VAL A 26 4.60 6.89 5.11
C VAL A 26 3.92 5.81 4.25
N GLN A 27 2.84 6.19 3.57
CA GLN A 27 2.07 5.31 2.71
C GLN A 27 2.96 5.02 1.51
N CYS A 28 2.98 3.75 1.11
CA CYS A 28 3.58 3.42 -0.15
C CYS A 28 2.57 3.81 -1.23
N ASP A 29 2.88 4.86 -1.99
CA ASP A 29 2.01 5.33 -3.05
C ASP A 29 1.71 4.18 -4.01
N ARG A 30 0.43 3.84 -4.12
CA ARG A 30 -0.01 2.76 -4.99
C ARG A 30 0.26 3.17 -6.44
N VAL A 31 1.04 2.36 -7.14
CA VAL A 31 1.35 2.62 -8.54
C VAL A 31 0.15 2.18 -9.37
N ASP A 32 -0.56 3.15 -9.95
CA ASP A 32 -1.66 2.85 -10.86
C ASP A 32 -1.16 2.14 -12.13
N GLN A 33 -2.03 1.35 -12.78
CA GLN A 33 -1.69 0.64 -14.00
C GLN A 33 -1.16 1.54 -15.11
N ALA A 34 -1.65 2.79 -15.21
CA ALA A 34 -1.12 3.76 -16.16
C ALA A 34 0.35 4.09 -15.87
N HIS A 35 0.69 4.27 -14.60
CA HIS A 35 2.05 4.57 -14.14
C HIS A 35 2.99 3.37 -14.26
N LEU A 36 2.48 2.14 -14.07
CA LEU A 36 3.25 0.92 -14.33
C LEU A 36 3.70 0.83 -15.79
N ARG A 37 2.85 1.23 -16.75
CA ARG A 37 3.20 1.14 -18.18
C ARG A 37 4.34 2.06 -18.60
N THR A 38 4.56 3.14 -17.87
CA THR A 38 5.62 4.14 -18.07
C THR A 38 6.69 4.07 -16.98
N ALA A 39 6.68 3.02 -16.14
CA ALA A 39 7.61 2.92 -15.03
C ALA A 39 9.05 2.75 -15.55
N SER A 40 9.97 3.49 -14.96
CA SER A 40 11.39 3.48 -15.26
C SER A 40 12.20 2.72 -14.19
N GLU A 41 13.48 2.47 -14.47
CA GLU A 41 14.43 1.98 -13.46
C GLU A 41 14.48 2.90 -12.23
N ASP A 42 14.37 4.21 -12.41
CA ASP A 42 14.41 5.18 -11.30
C ASP A 42 13.17 5.05 -10.41
N HIS A 43 12.00 4.77 -10.99
CA HIS A 43 10.79 4.45 -10.25
C HIS A 43 10.94 3.14 -9.45
N LEU A 44 11.54 2.10 -10.04
CA LEU A 44 11.84 0.87 -9.33
C LEU A 44 12.76 1.14 -8.13
N LEU A 45 13.81 1.93 -8.34
CA LEU A 45 14.76 2.29 -7.29
C LEU A 45 14.06 3.06 -6.17
N ALA A 46 13.29 4.09 -6.50
CA ALA A 46 12.55 4.89 -5.53
C ALA A 46 11.62 4.01 -4.66
N MET A 47 10.88 3.09 -5.28
CA MET A 47 9.98 2.19 -4.57
C MET A 47 10.70 1.20 -3.67
N ARG A 48 11.83 0.63 -4.12
CA ARG A 48 12.67 -0.23 -3.27
C ARG A 48 13.23 0.53 -2.07
N CYS A 49 13.65 1.77 -2.26
CA CYS A 49 14.15 2.61 -1.17
C CYS A 49 13.05 2.98 -0.19
N ARG A 50 11.85 3.26 -0.69
CA ARG A 50 10.68 3.49 0.13
C ARG A 50 10.30 2.26 0.95
N ALA A 51 10.26 1.08 0.34
CA ALA A 51 9.98 -0.17 1.06
C ALA A 51 11.01 -0.44 2.17
N ARG A 52 12.29 -0.15 1.90
CA ARG A 52 13.35 -0.24 2.92
C ARG A 52 13.13 0.74 4.06
N GLN A 53 12.78 1.99 3.77
CA GLN A 53 12.46 2.98 4.79
C GLN A 53 11.27 2.53 5.67
N ILE A 54 10.18 2.06 5.04
CA ILE A 54 9.01 1.52 5.75
C ILE A 54 9.41 0.35 6.64
N SER A 55 10.33 -0.52 6.21
CA SER A 55 10.80 -1.63 7.06
C SER A 55 11.49 -1.17 8.35
N TYR A 56 12.09 0.02 8.36
CA TYR A 56 12.69 0.62 9.57
C TYR A 56 11.69 1.43 10.39
N GLU A 57 10.71 2.04 9.75
CA GLU A 57 9.70 2.88 10.39
C GLU A 57 8.54 2.08 10.97
N ALA A 58 8.08 1.04 10.29
CA ALA A 58 6.92 0.24 10.69
C ALA A 58 7.08 -0.35 12.11
N PRO A 59 8.24 -0.90 12.53
CA PRO A 59 8.43 -1.35 13.91
C PRO A 59 8.31 -0.26 14.98
N ARG A 60 8.48 1.01 14.60
CA ARG A 60 8.44 2.17 15.52
C ARG A 60 7.01 2.66 15.77
N LEU A 61 6.04 2.16 14.99
CA LEU A 61 4.62 2.50 15.12
C LEU A 61 4.05 1.90 16.42
N LYS A 62 3.57 2.79 17.30
CA LYS A 62 2.90 2.42 18.55
C LYS A 62 1.40 2.32 18.34
N GLY A 63 0.74 1.45 19.09
CA GLY A 63 -0.73 1.31 19.06
C GLY A 63 -1.29 0.52 17.87
N VAL A 64 -0.45 -0.04 17.01
CA VAL A 64 -0.87 -0.88 15.87
C VAL A 64 -0.51 -2.34 16.09
N THR A 65 -1.27 -3.23 15.45
CA THR A 65 -1.01 -4.68 15.49
C THR A 65 0.26 -5.02 14.71
N GLN A 66 0.86 -6.18 15.01
CA GLN A 66 1.99 -6.68 14.22
C GLN A 66 1.60 -6.89 12.77
N LYS A 67 0.43 -7.49 12.53
CA LYS A 67 -0.12 -7.68 11.19
C LYS A 67 -0.16 -6.36 10.39
N PHE A 68 -0.63 -5.28 11.00
CA PHE A 68 -0.68 -3.98 10.33
C PHE A 68 0.71 -3.47 9.92
N ARG A 69 1.72 -3.66 10.78
CA ARG A 69 3.11 -3.30 10.45
C ARG A 69 3.63 -4.11 9.27
N ASP A 70 3.36 -5.41 9.28
CA ASP A 70 3.79 -6.33 8.22
C ASP A 70 3.08 -5.99 6.90
N ASP A 71 1.77 -5.72 6.93
CA ASP A 71 0.96 -5.35 5.77
C ASP A 71 1.51 -4.08 5.09
N LEU A 72 1.99 -3.09 5.84
CA LEU A 72 2.60 -1.88 5.28
C LEU A 72 3.90 -2.18 4.53
N VAL A 73 4.75 -3.02 5.12
CA VAL A 73 6.03 -3.41 4.51
C VAL A 73 5.77 -4.20 3.23
N PHE A 74 4.86 -5.19 3.30
CA PHE A 74 4.53 -6.05 2.16
C PHE A 74 3.84 -5.28 1.03
N ALA A 75 2.90 -4.38 1.35
CA ALA A 75 2.24 -3.56 0.34
C ALA A 75 3.26 -2.80 -0.52
N CYS A 76 4.33 -2.29 0.08
CA CYS A 76 5.34 -1.55 -0.67
C CYS A 76 6.29 -2.43 -1.48
N LEU A 77 6.66 -3.59 -0.92
CA LEU A 77 7.45 -4.59 -1.64
C LEU A 77 6.71 -5.13 -2.86
N ASP A 78 5.39 -5.36 -2.75
CA ASP A 78 4.56 -5.83 -3.87
C ASP A 78 4.51 -4.82 -5.02
N GLN A 79 4.47 -3.52 -4.72
CA GLN A 79 4.54 -2.49 -5.76
C GLN A 79 5.90 -2.46 -6.46
N ALA A 80 6.99 -2.61 -5.70
CA ALA A 80 8.33 -2.70 -6.26
C ALA A 80 8.48 -3.93 -7.16
N ASP A 81 7.95 -5.09 -6.75
CA ASP A 81 7.97 -6.31 -7.57
C ASP A 81 7.11 -6.16 -8.84
N ALA A 82 5.96 -5.48 -8.75
CA ALA A 82 5.13 -5.19 -9.92
C ALA A 82 5.86 -4.31 -10.95
N ILE A 83 6.59 -3.27 -10.51
CA ILE A 83 7.42 -2.45 -11.40
C ILE A 83 8.57 -3.28 -11.97
N GLU A 84 9.27 -4.07 -11.15
CA GLU A 84 10.36 -4.95 -11.61
C GLU A 84 9.87 -5.91 -12.68
N HIS A 85 8.74 -6.57 -12.43
CA HIS A 85 8.12 -7.49 -13.38
C HIS A 85 7.80 -6.78 -14.69
N GLN A 86 7.21 -5.59 -14.63
CA GLN A 86 6.86 -4.83 -15.83
C GLN A 86 8.10 -4.41 -16.63
N LEU A 87 9.17 -3.96 -15.96
CA LEU A 87 10.44 -3.62 -16.61
C LEU A 87 11.03 -4.85 -17.32
N ARG A 88 11.01 -6.01 -16.66
CA ARG A 88 11.51 -7.26 -17.25
C ARG A 88 10.69 -7.69 -18.47
N VAL A 89 9.36 -7.64 -18.39
CA VAL A 89 8.47 -8.09 -19.46
C VAL A 89 8.44 -7.12 -20.64
N LYS A 90 8.35 -5.81 -20.40
CA LYS A 90 8.23 -4.81 -21.48
C LYS A 90 9.56 -4.40 -22.10
N HIS A 91 10.60 -4.26 -21.27
CA HIS A 91 11.86 -3.64 -21.69
C HIS A 91 13.02 -4.65 -21.75
N GLY A 92 12.78 -5.91 -21.39
CA GLY A 92 13.79 -6.98 -21.50
C GLY A 92 14.92 -6.88 -20.46
N TYR A 93 14.72 -6.12 -19.38
CA TYR A 93 15.69 -6.07 -18.29
C TYR A 93 15.89 -7.43 -17.62
N THR A 94 17.10 -7.67 -17.11
CA THR A 94 17.39 -8.83 -16.25
C THR A 94 17.35 -8.42 -14.78
N ARG A 95 17.15 -9.41 -13.88
CA ARG A 95 17.19 -9.15 -12.42
C ARG A 95 18.51 -8.50 -12.01
N GLU A 96 19.62 -8.99 -12.57
CA GLU A 96 20.96 -8.50 -12.28
C GLU A 96 21.12 -7.04 -12.72
N SER A 97 20.60 -6.68 -13.90
CA SER A 97 20.66 -5.30 -14.40
C SER A 97 19.91 -4.33 -13.46
N LEU A 98 18.74 -4.74 -12.97
CA LEU A 98 17.91 -3.94 -12.06
C LEU A 98 18.43 -3.94 -10.62
N ALA A 99 19.28 -4.90 -10.22
CA ALA A 99 19.85 -4.99 -8.88
C ALA A 99 21.15 -4.18 -8.70
N ARG A 100 21.71 -3.62 -9.78
CA ARG A 100 22.96 -2.85 -9.74
C ARG A 100 22.82 -1.54 -8.97
N ARG A 101 21.68 -0.87 -9.09
CA ARG A 101 21.41 0.37 -8.35
C ARG A 101 20.88 0.05 -6.97
N LYS A 102 21.49 0.66 -5.95
CA LYS A 102 21.07 0.55 -4.56
C LYS A 102 20.61 1.93 -4.08
N CYS A 103 19.83 1.92 -3.02
CA CYS A 103 19.46 3.15 -2.33
C CYS A 103 20.72 3.81 -1.78
N ASP A 104 20.97 5.05 -2.20
CA ASP A 104 21.96 5.89 -1.55
C ASP A 104 21.49 6.11 -0.10
N GLY A 105 22.39 5.80 0.83
CA GLY A 105 22.14 5.84 2.27
C GLY A 105 22.61 7.15 2.88
#